data_AF-A0A8B6XT68-F1
#
_entry.id   AF-A0A8B6XT68-F1
#
_cell.length_a   1.000
_cell.length_b   1.000
_cell.length_c   1.000
_cell.angle_alpha   90.00
_cell.angle_beta   90.00
_cell.angle_gamma   90.00
#
_symmetry.space_group_name_H-M   'P 1'
#
loop_
_entity.id
_entity.type
_entity.pdbx_description
1 polymer ?
#
loop_
_entity_poly.entity_id
_entity_poly.type
_entity_poly.pdbx_seq_one_letter_code
_entity_poly.pdbx_strand_id
1 'polypeptide(L)'
;MMSHQVFGESETIFGYKGLNIQLYYHAGSLLTYLNMEYHEQIPRSYGIKPDPVIPKIVEQIPQGFISNRDEFISKLEKEDSFTPMGNKIHSYFHDDTEYEIYEADIFTPRLKEYHERLQTFILWYIDAASFIDIDDEKWHFFLLFEKKKSVAPIYNIVGYMTVYHYYSYPDKFRPRISQTLILPPFQRKGHC
;
A
#
# COMPACT_ATOMS: atom_id res chain seq x y z
N MET A 1 4.77 6.67 -11.62
CA MET A 1 4.96 5.30 -11.13
C MET A 1 6.40 4.94 -11.44
N MET A 2 7.09 4.31 -10.51
CA MET A 2 8.50 3.92 -10.59
C MET A 2 8.58 2.44 -10.25
N SER A 3 9.46 1.71 -10.93
CA SER A 3 9.66 0.27 -10.71
C SER A 3 11.14 -0.09 -10.63
N HIS A 4 12.04 0.89 -10.77
CA HIS A 4 13.49 0.69 -10.68
C HIS A 4 13.95 0.08 -9.36
N GLN A 5 13.24 0.36 -8.25
CA GLN A 5 13.52 -0.25 -6.95
C GLN A 5 13.31 -1.77 -6.95
N VAL A 6 12.49 -2.31 -7.86
CA VAL A 6 12.16 -3.75 -7.96
C VAL A 6 12.83 -4.40 -9.17
N PHE A 7 12.85 -3.72 -10.32
CA PHE A 7 13.34 -4.26 -11.59
C PHE A 7 14.67 -3.67 -12.05
N GLY A 8 15.30 -2.81 -11.24
CA GLY A 8 16.56 -2.15 -11.55
C GLY A 8 16.41 -0.89 -12.40
N GLU A 9 17.47 -0.11 -12.51
CA GLU A 9 17.49 1.24 -13.12
C GLU A 9 16.90 1.34 -14.53
N SER A 10 16.95 0.26 -15.33
CA SER A 10 16.41 0.26 -16.69
C SER A 10 14.88 0.10 -16.73
N GLU A 11 14.25 -0.31 -15.63
CA GLU A 11 12.82 -0.61 -15.53
C GLU A 11 12.33 -1.59 -16.60
N THR A 12 13.21 -2.52 -16.99
CA THR A 12 12.95 -3.53 -18.02
C THR A 12 12.86 -4.93 -17.42
N ILE A 13 11.94 -5.73 -17.94
CA ILE A 13 11.84 -7.15 -17.64
C ILE A 13 12.13 -7.94 -18.93
N PHE A 14 13.12 -8.83 -18.87
CA PHE A 14 13.52 -9.66 -19.98
C PHE A 14 12.83 -11.03 -19.96
N GLY A 15 12.52 -11.54 -21.16
CA GLY A 15 12.18 -12.94 -21.36
C GLY A 15 10.68 -13.26 -21.54
N TYR A 16 9.83 -12.24 -21.62
CA TYR A 16 8.38 -12.38 -21.75
C TYR A 16 7.82 -11.48 -22.86
N LYS A 17 6.81 -11.96 -23.58
CA LYS A 17 6.03 -11.19 -24.56
C LYS A 17 4.60 -11.07 -24.08
N GLY A 18 4.05 -9.85 -24.11
CA GLY A 18 2.72 -9.58 -23.57
C GLY A 18 2.64 -9.81 -22.06
N LEU A 19 3.71 -9.48 -21.33
CA LEU A 19 3.75 -9.61 -19.87
C LEU A 19 2.72 -8.69 -19.22
N ASN A 20 1.90 -9.24 -18.35
CA ASN A 20 0.94 -8.52 -17.52
C ASN A 20 1.10 -8.97 -16.07
N ILE A 21 1.50 -8.04 -15.21
CA ILE A 21 1.64 -8.27 -13.77
C ILE A 21 0.43 -7.61 -13.10
N GLN A 22 -0.39 -8.42 -12.44
CA GLN A 22 -1.61 -7.98 -11.78
C GLN A 22 -1.35 -7.91 -10.29
N LEU A 23 -1.33 -6.70 -9.74
CA LEU A 23 -1.22 -6.45 -8.30
C LEU A 23 -2.48 -5.68 -7.87
N TYR A 24 -3.46 -6.41 -7.32
CA TYR A 24 -4.74 -5.86 -6.91
C TYR A 24 -4.85 -5.78 -5.40
N TYR A 25 -5.64 -4.82 -4.93
CA TYR A 25 -5.88 -4.60 -3.51
C TYR A 25 -7.38 -4.44 -3.27
N HIS A 26 -7.88 -5.03 -2.20
CA HIS A 26 -9.16 -4.59 -1.63
C HIS A 26 -9.05 -3.14 -1.15
N ALA A 27 -10.14 -2.38 -1.27
CA ALA A 27 -10.11 -0.94 -1.11
C ALA A 27 -9.92 -0.47 0.35
N GLY A 28 -10.37 -1.23 1.35
CA GLY A 28 -10.22 -0.91 2.76
C GLY A 28 -9.04 -1.66 3.39
N SER A 29 -9.14 -2.98 3.46
CA SER A 29 -8.24 -3.92 4.14
C SER A 29 -6.88 -4.10 3.48
N LEU A 30 -6.76 -3.70 2.21
CA LEU A 30 -5.59 -3.89 1.36
C LEU A 30 -5.21 -5.36 1.15
N LEU A 31 -6.14 -6.31 1.34
CA LEU A 31 -5.89 -7.71 0.96
C LEU A 31 -5.37 -7.74 -0.48
N THR A 32 -4.23 -8.40 -0.67
CA THR A 32 -3.43 -8.29 -1.88
C THR A 32 -3.63 -9.51 -2.76
N TYR A 33 -3.82 -9.30 -4.06
CA TYR A 33 -3.76 -10.34 -5.08
C TYR A 33 -2.57 -10.08 -5.99
N LEU A 34 -1.80 -11.14 -6.26
CA LEU A 34 -0.66 -11.11 -7.18
C LEU A 34 -0.79 -12.24 -8.19
N ASN A 35 -0.79 -11.87 -9.47
CA ASN A 35 -0.72 -12.81 -10.57
C ASN A 35 0.17 -12.27 -11.69
N MET A 36 0.67 -13.18 -12.53
CA MET A 36 1.46 -12.84 -13.70
C MET A 36 0.98 -13.67 -14.89
N GLU A 37 0.63 -12.97 -15.96
CA GLU A 37 0.23 -13.54 -17.25
C GLU A 37 1.23 -13.11 -18.32
N TYR A 38 1.42 -13.95 -19.33
CA TYR A 38 2.23 -13.63 -20.51
C TYR A 38 1.77 -14.49 -21.70
N HIS A 39 1.97 -14.00 -22.91
CA HIS A 39 1.62 -14.74 -24.13
C HIS A 39 2.70 -15.75 -24.50
N GLU A 40 3.96 -15.33 -24.45
CA GLU A 40 5.11 -16.16 -24.77
C GLU A 40 6.24 -15.89 -23.77
N GLN A 41 7.01 -16.93 -23.46
CA GLN A 41 8.25 -16.85 -22.70
C GLN A 41 9.38 -17.37 -23.58
N ILE A 42 10.59 -16.82 -23.40
CA ILE A 42 11.75 -17.25 -24.20
C ILE A 42 11.96 -18.77 -24.10
N PRO A 43 12.15 -19.46 -25.23
CA PRO A 43 12.43 -20.89 -25.24
C PRO A 43 13.70 -21.25 -24.48
N ARG A 44 13.65 -22.34 -23.72
CA ARG A 44 14.82 -22.87 -23.00
C ARG A 44 16.01 -23.18 -23.91
N SER A 45 15.76 -23.44 -25.21
CA SER A 45 16.79 -23.73 -26.21
C SER A 45 17.76 -22.58 -26.47
N TYR A 46 17.37 -21.32 -26.17
CA TYR A 46 18.27 -20.17 -26.27
C TYR A 46 19.34 -20.14 -25.16
N GLY A 47 19.24 -21.00 -24.15
CA GLY A 47 20.22 -21.07 -23.05
C GLY A 47 20.16 -19.88 -22.07
N ILE A 48 19.24 -18.95 -22.25
CA ILE A 48 19.03 -17.77 -21.40
C ILE A 48 17.74 -17.95 -20.62
N LYS A 49 17.76 -17.60 -19.32
CA LYS A 49 16.56 -17.65 -18.45
C LYS A 49 15.84 -16.30 -18.47
N PRO A 50 14.50 -16.30 -18.43
CA PRO A 50 13.72 -15.08 -18.24
C PRO A 50 13.90 -14.54 -16.82
N ASP A 51 13.60 -13.27 -16.63
CA ASP A 51 13.74 -12.62 -15.33
C ASP A 51 12.78 -13.20 -14.28
N PRO A 52 13.20 -13.34 -13.02
CA PRO A 52 12.36 -13.89 -11.95
C PRO A 52 11.38 -12.83 -11.41
N VAL A 53 10.36 -12.48 -12.19
CA VAL A 53 9.41 -11.40 -11.89
C VAL A 53 8.67 -11.60 -10.58
N ILE A 54 7.98 -12.74 -10.40
CA ILE A 54 7.19 -13.02 -9.19
C ILE A 54 8.07 -13.00 -7.93
N PRO A 55 9.21 -13.71 -7.87
CA PRO A 55 10.11 -13.63 -6.71
C PRO A 55 10.50 -12.20 -6.33
N LYS A 56 10.87 -11.36 -7.30
CA LYS A 56 11.23 -9.95 -7.05
C LYS A 56 10.09 -9.15 -6.41
N ILE A 57 8.84 -9.39 -6.80
CA ILE A 57 7.68 -8.71 -6.19
C ILE A 57 7.37 -9.28 -4.81
N VAL A 58 7.45 -10.61 -4.66
CA VAL A 58 7.16 -11.29 -3.39
C VAL A 58 8.12 -10.88 -2.28
N GLU A 59 9.36 -10.52 -2.61
CA GLU A 59 10.32 -9.93 -1.66
C GLU A 59 9.88 -8.57 -1.09
N GLN A 60 8.97 -7.87 -1.78
CA GLN A 60 8.55 -6.50 -1.46
C GLN A 60 7.15 -6.41 -0.86
N ILE A 61 6.37 -7.49 -0.89
CA ILE A 61 5.00 -7.53 -0.36
C ILE A 61 4.92 -8.51 0.82
N PRO A 62 4.01 -8.30 1.78
CA PRO A 62 3.85 -9.23 2.89
C PRO A 62 3.35 -10.59 2.40
N GLN A 63 3.63 -11.62 3.21
CA GLN A 63 3.06 -12.95 2.99
C GLN A 63 1.53 -12.93 3.10
N GLY A 64 0.87 -13.94 2.53
CA GLY A 64 -0.59 -14.06 2.58
C GLY A 64 -1.33 -13.36 1.44
N PHE A 65 -0.63 -12.95 0.38
CA PHE A 65 -1.27 -12.55 -0.88
C PHE A 65 -1.98 -13.74 -1.54
N ILE A 66 -3.02 -13.44 -2.30
CA ILE A 66 -3.83 -14.44 -3.02
C ILE A 66 -3.37 -14.48 -4.49
N SER A 67 -3.17 -15.68 -5.04
CA SER A 67 -2.85 -15.85 -6.46
C SER A 67 -4.01 -16.41 -7.29
N ASN A 68 -5.10 -16.84 -6.64
CA ASN A 68 -6.32 -17.28 -7.31
C ASN A 68 -7.35 -16.14 -7.34
N ARG A 69 -7.80 -15.75 -8.54
CA ARG A 69 -8.70 -14.62 -8.71
C ARG A 69 -10.09 -14.85 -8.11
N ASP A 70 -10.63 -16.06 -8.21
CA ASP A 70 -11.95 -16.39 -7.67
C ASP A 70 -11.92 -16.39 -6.14
N GLU A 71 -10.84 -16.89 -5.55
CA GLU A 71 -10.61 -16.79 -4.11
C GLU A 71 -10.55 -15.32 -3.68
N PHE A 72 -9.78 -14.49 -4.37
CA PHE A 72 -9.67 -13.06 -4.07
C PHE A 72 -11.04 -12.37 -4.09
N ILE A 73 -11.82 -12.60 -5.16
CA ILE A 73 -13.16 -12.04 -5.30
C ILE A 73 -14.08 -12.53 -4.17
N SER A 74 -14.02 -13.81 -3.80
CA SER A 74 -14.85 -14.36 -2.71
C SER A 74 -14.59 -13.70 -1.35
N LYS A 75 -13.41 -13.09 -1.14
CA LYS A 75 -13.09 -12.39 0.10
C LYS A 75 -13.70 -10.99 0.18
N LEU A 76 -14.19 -10.42 -0.92
CA LEU A 76 -14.80 -9.08 -0.94
C LEU A 76 -16.01 -8.99 0.01
N GLU A 77 -16.73 -10.10 0.24
CA GLU A 77 -17.85 -10.13 1.19
C GLU A 77 -17.43 -9.77 2.63
N LYS A 78 -16.17 -10.03 3.00
CA LYS A 78 -15.63 -9.68 4.32
C LYS A 78 -15.13 -8.24 4.38
N GLU A 79 -14.97 -7.58 3.24
CA GLU A 79 -14.47 -6.23 3.15
C GLU A 79 -15.40 -5.22 3.83
N ASP A 80 -16.72 -5.46 3.78
CA ASP A 80 -17.73 -4.61 4.42
C ASP A 80 -17.59 -4.58 5.96
N SER A 81 -16.87 -5.53 6.55
CA SER A 81 -16.56 -5.56 7.98
C SER A 81 -15.28 -4.82 8.35
N PHE A 82 -14.52 -4.35 7.35
CA PHE A 82 -13.31 -3.57 7.60
C PHE A 82 -13.66 -2.22 8.22
N THR A 83 -12.95 -1.89 9.30
CA THR A 83 -12.99 -0.59 9.95
C THR A 83 -11.59 0.00 10.04
N PRO A 84 -11.45 1.34 9.94
CA PRO A 84 -10.20 2.03 10.21
C PRO A 84 -9.69 1.73 11.62
N MET A 85 -8.36 1.67 11.74
CA MET A 85 -7.66 1.50 13.01
C MET A 85 -7.23 2.87 13.57
N GLY A 86 -7.00 2.93 14.87
CA GLY A 86 -6.55 4.13 15.56
C GLY A 86 -7.70 5.05 15.99
N ASN A 87 -7.36 6.30 16.31
CA ASN A 87 -8.28 7.30 16.81
C ASN A 87 -8.66 8.27 15.69
N LYS A 88 -9.96 8.46 15.44
CA LYS A 88 -10.40 9.49 14.50
C LYS A 88 -10.08 10.87 15.08
N ILE A 89 -9.23 11.63 14.38
CA ILE A 89 -8.82 12.97 14.78
C ILE A 89 -9.51 14.07 13.97
N HIS A 90 -10.00 13.75 12.77
CA HIS A 90 -10.66 14.72 11.91
C HIS A 90 -11.62 14.05 10.92
N SER A 91 -12.59 14.81 10.43
CA SER A 91 -13.41 14.43 9.27
C SER A 91 -13.82 15.67 8.47
N TYR A 92 -13.97 15.51 7.17
CA TYR A 92 -14.40 16.56 6.25
C TYR A 92 -15.24 15.99 5.12
N PHE A 93 -15.96 16.87 4.42
CA PHE A 93 -16.71 16.51 3.22
C PHE A 93 -16.06 17.12 1.98
N HIS A 94 -16.02 16.35 0.90
CA HIS A 94 -15.64 16.81 -0.43
C HIS A 94 -16.54 16.10 -1.44
N ASP A 95 -17.23 16.88 -2.29
CA ASP A 95 -18.20 16.37 -3.28
C ASP A 95 -19.19 15.33 -2.67
N ASP A 96 -19.88 15.73 -1.60
CA ASP A 96 -20.85 14.92 -0.83
C ASP A 96 -20.31 13.61 -0.24
N THR A 97 -19.01 13.39 -0.31
CA THR A 97 -18.32 12.22 0.23
C THR A 97 -17.63 12.59 1.54
N GLU A 98 -17.84 11.78 2.58
CA GLU A 98 -17.19 11.96 3.89
C GLU A 98 -15.80 11.32 3.85
N TYR A 99 -14.82 12.05 4.37
CA TYR A 99 -13.46 11.58 4.56
C TYR A 99 -13.09 11.69 6.03
N GLU A 100 -12.37 10.71 6.54
CA GLU A 100 -11.99 10.62 7.94
C GLU A 100 -10.48 10.37 8.07
N ILE A 101 -9.84 11.11 8.97
CA ILE A 101 -8.41 10.97 9.30
C ILE A 101 -8.28 10.28 10.65
N TYR A 102 -7.50 9.22 10.67
CA TYR A 102 -7.20 8.42 11.85
C TYR A 102 -5.73 8.53 12.21
N GLU A 103 -5.45 8.85 13.47
CA GLU A 103 -4.11 8.78 14.04
C GLU A 103 -3.91 7.41 14.68
N ALA A 104 -2.78 6.78 14.37
CA ALA A 104 -2.37 5.49 14.89
C ALA A 104 -0.88 5.47 15.24
N ASP A 105 -0.51 4.56 16.12
CA ASP A 105 0.85 4.31 16.58
C ASP A 105 1.14 2.80 16.58
N ILE A 106 2.35 2.40 16.94
CA ILE A 106 2.76 0.99 16.90
C ILE A 106 1.93 0.07 17.82
N PHE A 107 1.28 0.65 18.83
CA PHE A 107 0.43 -0.06 19.79
C PHE A 107 -0.99 -0.25 19.28
N THR A 108 -1.36 0.45 18.21
CA THR A 108 -2.67 0.36 17.60
C THR A 108 -2.88 -1.04 16.98
N PRO A 109 -3.89 -1.80 17.44
CA PRO A 109 -4.14 -3.14 16.92
C PRO A 109 -4.34 -3.14 15.41
N ARG A 110 -3.85 -4.19 14.73
CA ARG A 110 -3.87 -4.38 13.27
C ARG A 110 -3.05 -3.38 12.46
N LEU A 111 -2.46 -2.33 13.05
CA LEU A 111 -1.72 -1.33 12.28
C LEU A 111 -0.50 -1.96 11.59
N LYS A 112 0.27 -2.79 12.30
CA LYS A 112 1.49 -3.43 11.74
C LYS A 112 1.21 -4.19 10.46
N GLU A 113 0.30 -5.16 10.52
CA GLU A 113 -0.12 -5.98 9.37
C GLU A 113 -0.73 -5.13 8.23
N TYR A 114 -1.45 -4.06 8.58
CA TYR A 114 -2.06 -3.16 7.60
C TYR A 114 -1.01 -2.30 6.89
N HIS A 115 -0.08 -1.73 7.66
CA HIS A 115 1.01 -0.91 7.14
C HIS A 115 1.95 -1.74 6.27
N GLU A 116 2.19 -3.01 6.59
CA GLU A 116 2.97 -3.92 5.74
C GLU A 116 2.40 -4.04 4.32
N ARG A 117 1.06 -4.03 4.16
CA ARG A 117 0.41 -4.01 2.85
C ARG A 117 0.43 -2.61 2.23
N LEU A 118 0.19 -1.57 3.02
CA LEU A 118 0.13 -0.18 2.55
C LEU A 118 1.49 0.37 2.12
N GLN A 119 2.58 0.03 2.81
CA GLN A 119 3.91 0.54 2.49
C GLN A 119 4.39 0.06 1.12
N THR A 120 3.88 -1.06 0.60
CA THR A 120 4.22 -1.54 -0.76
C THR A 120 3.96 -0.49 -1.85
N PHE A 121 3.01 0.42 -1.62
CA PHE A 121 2.71 1.50 -2.57
C PHE A 121 3.85 2.52 -2.68
N ILE A 122 4.65 2.75 -1.63
CA ILE A 122 5.72 3.76 -1.70
C ILE A 122 6.80 3.37 -2.69
N LEU A 123 7.06 2.07 -2.88
CA LEU A 123 8.02 1.57 -3.87
C LEU A 123 7.62 1.99 -5.30
N TRP A 124 6.32 2.12 -5.54
CA TRP A 124 5.77 2.45 -6.85
C TRP A 124 5.60 3.96 -7.09
N TYR A 125 5.52 4.76 -6.02
CA TYR A 125 5.08 6.16 -6.11
C TYR A 125 6.02 7.19 -5.47
N ILE A 126 7.00 6.76 -4.68
CA ILE A 126 7.98 7.63 -4.04
C ILE A 126 9.38 7.19 -4.46
N ASP A 127 10.11 8.11 -5.07
CA ASP A 127 11.50 7.88 -5.47
C ASP A 127 12.41 7.75 -4.24
N ALA A 128 13.39 6.86 -4.31
CA ALA A 128 14.30 6.55 -3.21
C ALA A 128 13.59 6.21 -1.88
N ALA A 129 12.39 5.62 -1.94
CA ALA A 129 11.68 5.20 -0.76
C ALA A 129 12.35 4.00 -0.09
N SER A 130 12.17 3.89 1.22
CA SER A 130 12.59 2.73 2.02
C SER A 130 11.54 2.43 3.05
N PHE A 131 11.37 1.15 3.37
CA PHE A 131 10.51 0.75 4.49
C PHE A 131 11.08 1.26 5.80
N ILE A 132 10.19 1.70 6.68
CA ILE A 132 10.54 2.16 8.03
C ILE A 132 10.66 0.97 8.98
N ASP A 133 11.41 1.16 10.06
CA ASP A 133 11.37 0.26 11.21
C ASP A 133 10.09 0.52 12.00
N ILE A 134 9.07 -0.32 11.80
CA ILE A 134 7.76 -0.18 12.45
C ILE A 134 7.79 -0.45 13.95
N ASP A 135 8.86 -1.04 14.49
CA ASP A 135 8.98 -1.33 15.91
C ASP A 135 9.56 -0.14 16.71
N ASP A 136 9.97 0.96 16.05
CA ASP A 136 10.34 2.22 16.72
C ASP A 136 9.09 3.01 17.13
N GLU A 137 8.88 3.12 18.45
CA GLU A 137 7.77 3.82 19.11
C GLU A 137 7.62 5.30 18.72
N LYS A 138 8.63 5.92 18.09
CA LYS A 138 8.56 7.32 17.67
C LYS A 138 7.81 7.54 16.36
N TRP A 139 7.38 6.47 15.69
CA TRP A 139 6.57 6.56 14.49
C TRP A 139 5.09 6.79 14.80
N HIS A 140 4.55 7.84 14.20
CA HIS A 140 3.13 8.14 14.16
C HIS A 140 2.61 8.03 12.74
N PHE A 141 1.39 7.52 12.61
CA PHE A 141 0.74 7.22 11.34
C PHE A 141 -0.57 7.99 11.26
N PHE A 142 -0.78 8.67 10.14
CA PHE A 142 -2.04 9.33 9.82
C PHE A 142 -2.65 8.64 8.60
N LEU A 143 -3.77 7.98 8.78
CA LEU A 143 -4.47 7.23 7.75
C LEU A 143 -5.70 8.02 7.30
N LEU A 144 -5.84 8.24 6.00
CA LEU A 144 -7.00 8.93 5.42
C LEU A 144 -7.90 7.92 4.73
N PHE A 145 -9.16 7.87 5.13
CA PHE A 145 -10.18 6.99 4.55
C PHE A 145 -11.32 7.79 3.93
N GLU A 146 -11.78 7.35 2.77
CA GLU A 146 -13.06 7.70 2.18
C GLU A 146 -14.13 6.81 2.83
N LYS A 147 -15.19 7.41 3.37
CA LYS A 147 -16.30 6.71 4.00
C LYS A 147 -17.52 6.76 3.10
N LYS A 148 -17.86 5.63 2.48
CA LYS A 148 -19.05 5.49 1.64
C LYS A 148 -20.25 5.09 2.49
N LYS A 149 -21.36 5.80 2.26
CA LYS A 149 -22.66 5.47 2.84
C LYS A 149 -23.22 4.21 2.15
N SER A 150 -23.41 3.16 2.93
CA SER A 150 -24.12 1.93 2.56
C SER A 150 -24.93 1.46 3.78
N VAL A 151 -25.51 0.25 3.76
CA VAL A 151 -26.23 -0.34 4.91
C VAL A 151 -25.32 -0.37 6.15
N ALA A 152 -24.05 -0.71 5.95
CA ALA A 152 -22.95 -0.44 6.88
C ALA A 152 -21.94 0.49 6.18
N PRO A 153 -21.27 1.40 6.90
CA PRO A 153 -20.27 2.28 6.30
C PRO A 153 -19.09 1.46 5.76
N ILE A 154 -18.72 1.71 4.49
CA ILE A 154 -17.57 1.09 3.84
C ILE A 154 -16.42 2.11 3.82
N TYR A 155 -15.22 1.68 4.17
CA TYR A 155 -14.05 2.52 4.25
C TYR A 155 -13.03 2.13 3.19
N ASN A 156 -12.65 3.07 2.34
CA ASN A 156 -11.59 2.90 1.34
C ASN A 156 -10.38 3.73 1.73
N ILE A 157 -9.18 3.16 1.73
CA ILE A 157 -7.97 3.93 1.99
C ILE A 157 -7.72 4.90 0.84
N VAL A 158 -7.50 6.16 1.19
CA VAL A 158 -7.19 7.24 0.26
C VAL A 158 -5.70 7.50 0.24
N GLY A 159 -5.05 7.39 1.39
CA GLY A 159 -3.64 7.65 1.55
C GLY A 159 -3.19 7.62 3.00
N TYR A 160 -1.91 7.85 3.22
CA TYR A 160 -1.35 7.97 4.56
C TYR A 160 -0.14 8.89 4.62
N MET A 161 0.21 9.24 5.84
CA MET A 161 1.43 9.96 6.19
C MET A 161 2.10 9.32 7.39
N THR A 162 3.43 9.25 7.37
CA THR A 162 4.26 8.85 8.52
C THR A 162 5.03 10.05 9.05
N VAL A 163 5.08 10.17 10.36
CA VAL A 163 5.76 11.25 11.08
C VAL A 163 6.67 10.64 12.13
N TYR A 164 7.94 11.03 12.13
CA TYR A 164 8.89 10.63 13.15
C TYR A 164 9.03 11.73 14.21
N HIS A 165 8.86 11.37 15.47
CA HIS A 165 9.06 12.28 16.60
C HIS A 165 10.52 12.29 17.04
N TYR A 166 11.31 13.21 16.46
CA TYR A 166 12.67 13.45 16.91
C TYR A 166 12.67 14.10 18.29
N TYR A 167 13.30 13.46 19.27
CA TYR A 167 13.51 14.07 20.57
C TYR A 167 14.40 15.32 20.43
N SER A 168 13.92 16.42 21.00
CA SER A 168 14.58 17.72 21.06
C SER A 168 14.76 18.07 22.53
N TYR A 169 15.99 17.96 23.02
CA TYR A 169 16.35 18.26 24.40
C TYR A 169 15.83 19.65 24.86
N PRO A 170 15.38 19.79 26.12
CA PRO A 170 15.34 18.77 27.19
C PRO A 170 14.07 17.92 27.24
N ASP A 171 12.98 18.34 26.61
CA ASP A 171 11.65 17.77 26.84
C ASP A 171 10.68 17.98 25.67
N LYS A 172 11.19 18.31 24.49
CA LYS A 172 10.38 18.58 23.30
C LYS A 172 10.52 17.47 22.27
N PHE A 173 9.58 17.45 21.35
CA PHE A 173 9.67 16.66 20.13
C PHE A 173 9.61 17.60 18.93
N ARG A 174 10.34 17.25 17.88
CA ARG A 174 10.27 17.87 16.57
C ARG A 174 9.72 16.85 15.58
N PRO A 175 8.40 16.88 15.29
CA PRO A 175 7.81 16.00 14.30
C PRO A 175 8.40 16.28 12.92
N ARG A 176 8.78 15.22 12.20
CA ARG A 176 9.23 15.31 10.81
C ARG A 176 8.40 14.36 9.96
N ILE A 177 7.73 14.92 8.96
CA ILE A 177 7.06 14.13 7.92
C ILE A 177 8.13 13.33 7.17
N SER A 178 7.95 12.02 7.10
CA SER A 178 8.87 11.09 6.43
C SER A 178 8.31 10.67 5.09
N GLN A 179 7.14 10.02 5.09
CA GLN A 179 6.46 9.56 3.88
C GLN A 179 5.07 10.19 3.84
N THR A 180 4.66 10.66 2.66
CA THR A 180 3.29 11.09 2.39
C THR A 180 2.85 10.50 1.06
N LEU A 181 1.68 9.88 1.05
CA LEU A 181 1.15 9.24 -0.14
C LEU A 181 -0.36 9.38 -0.18
N ILE A 182 -0.87 10.01 -1.24
CA ILE A 182 -2.26 9.88 -1.67
C ILE A 182 -2.29 8.91 -2.84
N LEU A 183 -3.14 7.89 -2.78
CA LEU A 183 -3.24 6.88 -3.84
C LEU A 183 -3.75 7.51 -5.14
N PRO A 184 -3.28 7.04 -6.31
CA PRO A 184 -3.53 7.70 -7.59
C PRO A 184 -4.99 8.06 -7.89
N PRO A 185 -6.01 7.23 -7.60
CA PRO A 185 -7.41 7.56 -7.87
C PRO A 185 -7.95 8.79 -7.10
N PHE A 186 -7.24 9.20 -6.05
CA PHE A 186 -7.64 10.29 -5.16
C PHE A 186 -6.71 11.51 -5.25
N GLN A 187 -5.65 11.47 -6.06
CA GLN A 187 -4.75 12.60 -6.23
C GLN A 187 -5.45 13.79 -6.92
N ARG A 188 -4.92 15.00 -6.70
CA ARG A 188 -5.41 16.27 -7.28
C ARG A 188 -6.85 16.65 -6.89
N LYS A 189 -7.34 16.13 -5.76
CA LYS A 189 -8.65 16.45 -5.17
C LYS A 189 -8.58 17.25 -3.86
N GLY A 190 -7.39 17.73 -3.49
CA GLY A 190 -7.19 18.54 -2.27
C GLY A 190 -7.20 17.75 -0.96
N HIS A 191 -6.83 16.46 -1.00
CA HIS A 191 -6.75 15.59 0.18
C HIS A 191 -5.42 15.68 0.96
N CYS A 192 -4.39 16.30 0.37
CA CYS A 192 -3.08 16.50 0.98
C CYS A 192 -2.99 17.88 1.63
#